data_AF-A0A967Z915-F1
#
_entry.id   AF-A0A967Z915-F1
#
_cell.length_a   1.000
_cell.length_b   1.000
_cell.length_c   1.000
_cell.angle_alpha   90.00
_cell.angle_beta   90.00
_cell.angle_gamma   90.00
#
_symmetry.space_group_name_H-M   'P 1'
#
loop_
_entity.id
_entity.type
_entity.pdbx_description
1 polymer ?
#
loop_
_entity_poly.entity_id
_entity_poly.type
_entity_poly.pdbx_seq_one_letter_code
_entity_poly.pdbx_strand_id
1 'polypeptide(L)'
;MTEATVNNGVNVGALLEAREALREMPEAAQFKWRASCKWQNGTHSRTTIQNFFGLGQEQQHKTEFNFEADHPEIFASEDLGATPVELVLAGLASCLTAGVAAVAQNRGIQLRSVEAELEGSMDIQGILGVDGDVRNGYNDIKVRFNIDADASQEDIEALVAQSQKRSAVFDVITNPTDVSVEVHKQ
;
A
#
# COMPACT_ATOMS: atom_id res chain seq x y z
N MET A 1 -22.03 10.19 32.37
CA MET A 1 -21.69 9.08 31.45
C MET A 1 -20.30 9.39 30.93
N THR A 2 -19.31 8.57 31.25
CA THR A 2 -17.98 8.68 30.61
C THR A 2 -18.17 8.33 29.15
N GLU A 3 -17.95 9.27 28.23
CA GLU A 3 -17.87 8.97 26.81
C GLU A 3 -16.85 7.85 26.63
N ALA A 4 -17.27 6.75 26.01
CA ALA A 4 -16.37 5.68 25.68
C ALA A 4 -15.32 6.25 24.71
N THR A 5 -14.05 6.24 25.12
CA THR A 5 -12.95 6.70 24.27
C THR A 5 -12.77 5.72 23.12
N VAL A 6 -12.95 6.21 21.89
CA VAL A 6 -12.70 5.44 20.65
C VAL A 6 -11.27 4.92 20.63
N ASN A 7 -11.12 3.65 20.25
CA ASN A 7 -9.84 2.97 20.13
C ASN A 7 -9.82 2.03 18.91
N ASN A 8 -9.27 2.53 17.80
CA ASN A 8 -8.96 1.78 16.59
C ASN A 8 -7.45 1.44 16.50
N GLY A 9 -6.71 1.57 17.61
CA GLY A 9 -5.27 1.26 17.66
C GLY A 9 -4.35 2.31 17.00
N VAL A 10 -4.87 3.50 16.65
CA VAL A 10 -4.08 4.58 16.03
C VAL A 10 -3.78 5.67 17.06
N ASN A 11 -2.50 6.03 17.23
CA ASN A 11 -2.11 7.16 18.06
C ASN A 11 -2.22 8.48 17.28
N VAL A 12 -3.43 9.02 17.19
CA VAL A 12 -3.68 10.28 16.46
C VAL A 12 -2.96 11.47 17.10
N GLY A 13 -2.77 11.48 18.42
CA GLY A 13 -1.98 12.51 19.10
C GLY A 13 -0.56 12.59 18.54
N ALA A 14 0.14 11.45 18.47
CA ALA A 14 1.47 11.37 17.89
C ALA A 14 1.50 11.76 16.40
N LEU A 15 0.47 11.43 15.61
CA LEU A 15 0.38 11.84 14.20
C LEU A 15 0.22 13.35 14.05
N LEU A 16 -0.58 13.98 14.92
CA LEU A 16 -0.76 15.44 14.93
C LEU A 16 0.50 16.15 15.38
N GLU A 17 1.18 15.66 16.41
CA GLU A 17 2.48 16.17 16.86
C GLU A 17 3.54 16.05 15.76
N ALA A 18 3.63 14.89 15.11
CA ALA A 18 4.52 14.69 13.97
C ALA A 18 4.21 15.66 12.83
N ARG A 19 2.93 15.93 12.55
CA ARG A 19 2.53 16.91 11.53
C ARG A 19 3.03 18.31 11.87
N GLU A 20 2.89 18.77 13.11
CA GLU A 20 3.38 20.09 13.51
C GLU A 20 4.91 20.14 13.49
N ALA A 21 5.60 19.12 13.99
CA ALA A 21 7.06 19.04 13.96
C ALA A 21 7.62 19.08 12.52
N LEU A 22 6.99 18.35 11.59
CA LEU A 22 7.40 18.33 10.19
C LEU A 22 7.08 19.63 9.43
N ARG A 23 6.13 20.45 9.91
CA ARG A 23 5.93 21.81 9.38
C ARG A 23 7.10 22.72 9.69
N GLU A 24 7.69 22.58 10.87
CA GLU A 24 8.84 23.37 11.30
C GLU A 24 10.17 22.85 10.71
N MET A 25 10.23 21.57 10.34
CA MET A 25 11.40 20.92 9.74
C MET A 25 11.04 20.18 8.44
N PRO A 26 10.78 20.89 7.33
CA PRO A 26 10.30 20.28 6.08
C PRO A 26 11.30 19.29 5.47
N GLU A 27 12.60 19.47 5.70
CA GLU A 27 13.63 18.52 5.25
C GLU A 27 13.49 17.15 5.94
N ALA A 28 13.04 17.12 7.21
CA ALA A 28 12.81 15.88 7.95
C ALA A 28 11.62 15.07 7.39
N ALA A 29 10.77 15.69 6.57
CA ALA A 29 9.65 15.04 5.89
C ALA A 29 10.07 14.30 4.60
N GLN A 30 11.36 14.37 4.21
CA GLN A 30 11.88 13.66 3.05
C GLN A 30 12.23 12.22 3.43
N PHE A 31 11.46 11.27 2.90
CA PHE A 31 11.66 9.85 3.15
C PHE A 31 12.16 9.15 1.88
N LYS A 32 13.01 8.13 2.07
CA LYS A 32 13.40 7.20 1.01
C LYS A 32 13.11 5.78 1.48
N TRP A 33 12.12 5.17 0.88
CA TRP A 33 11.76 3.77 1.11
C TRP A 33 12.65 2.86 0.25
N ARG A 34 13.04 1.70 0.78
CA ARG A 34 13.94 0.78 0.07
C ARG A 34 13.45 -0.66 0.17
N ALA A 35 13.64 -1.37 -0.92
CA ALA A 35 13.50 -2.82 -1.00
C ALA A 35 14.64 -3.37 -1.84
N SER A 36 15.02 -4.62 -1.61
CA SER A 36 15.98 -5.36 -2.44
C SER A 36 15.35 -6.68 -2.85
N CYS A 37 15.41 -7.01 -4.14
CA CYS A 37 14.85 -8.24 -4.67
C CYS A 37 15.96 -9.10 -5.27
N LYS A 38 15.98 -10.39 -4.92
CA LYS A 38 16.90 -11.37 -5.49
C LYS A 38 16.13 -12.43 -6.24
N TRP A 39 16.51 -12.64 -7.50
CA TRP A 39 16.10 -13.81 -8.27
C TRP A 39 16.53 -15.09 -7.54
N GLN A 40 15.64 -16.08 -7.51
CA GLN A 40 15.91 -17.39 -6.92
C GLN A 40 16.09 -18.43 -8.02
N ASN A 41 15.03 -18.68 -8.80
CA ASN A 41 15.01 -19.55 -9.97
C ASN A 41 13.74 -19.26 -10.79
N GLY A 42 13.72 -19.56 -12.09
CA GLY A 42 12.52 -19.36 -12.91
C GLY A 42 11.94 -17.94 -12.76
N THR A 43 10.64 -17.84 -12.51
CA THR A 43 9.93 -16.59 -12.18
C THR A 43 9.91 -16.27 -10.67
N HIS A 44 10.48 -17.13 -9.84
CA HIS A 44 10.51 -16.98 -8.39
C HIS A 44 11.59 -15.99 -7.95
N SER A 45 11.20 -15.06 -7.09
CA SER A 45 12.08 -14.06 -6.49
C SER A 45 11.71 -13.80 -5.03
N ARG A 46 12.72 -13.36 -4.25
CA ARG A 46 12.54 -12.96 -2.84
C ARG A 46 12.88 -11.50 -2.68
N THR A 47 11.93 -10.74 -2.14
CA THR A 47 12.10 -9.33 -1.78
C THR A 47 12.30 -9.18 -0.28
N THR A 48 13.27 -8.35 0.11
CA THR A 48 13.61 -8.03 1.50
C THR A 48 13.45 -6.52 1.76
N ILE A 49 12.80 -6.17 2.87
CA ILE A 49 12.59 -4.80 3.34
C ILE A 49 13.08 -4.67 4.78
N GLN A 50 13.96 -3.70 5.04
CA GLN A 50 14.54 -3.49 6.37
C GLN A 50 14.87 -2.03 6.68
N ASN A 51 15.48 -1.31 5.74
CA ASN A 51 16.04 0.02 5.98
C ASN A 51 15.31 1.08 5.17
N PHE A 52 15.19 2.28 5.71
CA PHE A 52 14.64 3.46 5.02
C PHE A 52 15.32 4.73 5.54
N PHE A 53 15.29 5.81 4.79
CA PHE A 53 15.71 7.12 5.28
C PHE A 53 14.48 7.94 5.66
N GLY A 54 14.55 8.69 6.75
CA GLY A 54 13.48 9.59 7.18
C GLY A 54 13.84 10.31 8.47
N LEU A 55 13.19 11.44 8.73
CA LEU A 55 13.49 12.29 9.90
C LEU A 55 14.97 12.72 9.96
N GLY A 56 15.57 12.98 8.80
CA GLY A 56 16.95 13.44 8.67
C GLY A 56 18.04 12.38 8.89
N GLN A 57 17.71 11.11 9.05
CA GLN A 57 18.69 10.04 9.30
C GLN A 57 18.27 8.68 8.72
N GLU A 58 19.21 7.73 8.69
CA GLU A 58 18.90 6.33 8.37
C GLU A 58 18.10 5.68 9.49
N GLN A 59 17.10 4.91 9.11
CA GLN A 59 16.15 4.22 9.97
C GLN A 59 16.11 2.73 9.59
N GLN A 60 15.70 1.92 10.56
CA GLN A 60 15.60 0.48 10.40
C GLN A 60 14.32 -0.04 11.07
N HIS A 61 13.62 -0.94 10.39
CA HIS A 61 12.54 -1.70 11.00
C HIS A 61 13.09 -2.64 12.08
N LYS A 62 12.32 -2.84 13.17
CA LYS A 62 12.70 -3.80 14.23
C LYS A 62 12.85 -5.23 13.71
N THR A 63 12.15 -5.57 12.64
CA THR A 63 12.13 -6.89 12.01
C THR A 63 12.32 -6.71 10.51
N GLU A 64 13.09 -7.61 9.90
CA GLU A 64 13.20 -7.70 8.44
C GLU A 64 11.98 -8.41 7.88
N PHE A 65 11.39 -7.87 6.82
CA PHE A 65 10.26 -8.46 6.13
C PHE A 65 10.72 -9.09 4.81
N ASN A 66 10.26 -10.31 4.56
CA ASN A 66 10.57 -11.06 3.35
C ASN A 66 9.28 -11.45 2.63
N PHE A 67 9.25 -11.28 1.32
CA PHE A 67 8.11 -11.56 0.46
C PHE A 67 8.56 -12.44 -0.71
N GLU A 68 7.87 -13.55 -0.92
CA GLU A 68 8.05 -14.38 -2.11
C GLU A 68 7.11 -13.91 -3.20
N ALA A 69 7.61 -13.83 -4.43
CA ALA A 69 6.79 -13.58 -5.62
C ALA A 69 7.11 -14.62 -6.69
N ASP A 70 6.07 -15.17 -7.31
CA ASP A 70 6.18 -16.14 -8.41
C ASP A 70 4.97 -16.01 -9.36
N HIS A 71 4.64 -17.02 -10.17
CA HIS A 71 3.40 -17.07 -10.95
C HIS A 71 2.71 -18.44 -10.76
N PRO A 72 1.39 -18.52 -10.99
CA PRO A 72 0.65 -19.77 -10.93
C PRO A 72 1.11 -20.81 -11.96
N GLU A 73 0.88 -22.09 -11.68
CA GLU A 73 1.26 -23.22 -12.55
C GLU A 73 0.71 -23.14 -13.98
N ILE A 74 -0.45 -22.49 -14.18
CA ILE A 74 -1.03 -22.28 -15.53
C ILE A 74 -0.13 -21.44 -16.44
N PHE A 75 0.81 -20.70 -15.86
CA PHE A 75 1.87 -19.96 -16.56
C PHE A 75 3.21 -20.73 -16.62
N ALA A 76 3.21 -22.04 -16.35
CA ALA A 76 4.38 -22.91 -16.30
C ALA A 76 5.43 -22.50 -15.25
N SER A 77 4.96 -21.96 -14.13
CA SER A 77 5.74 -21.58 -12.94
C SER A 77 5.45 -22.52 -11.76
N GLU A 78 6.11 -22.30 -10.61
CA GLU A 78 6.06 -23.21 -9.47
C GLU A 78 5.08 -22.78 -8.35
N ASP A 79 4.38 -21.65 -8.54
CA ASP A 79 3.41 -21.10 -7.58
C ASP A 79 3.98 -20.91 -6.15
N LEU A 80 5.25 -20.49 -6.06
CA LEU A 80 5.99 -20.34 -4.80
C LEU A 80 5.74 -19.02 -4.06
N GLY A 81 4.87 -18.17 -4.61
CA GLY A 81 4.54 -16.86 -4.08
C GLY A 81 3.49 -16.16 -4.94
N ALA A 82 2.90 -15.09 -4.39
CA ALA A 82 1.90 -14.32 -5.12
C ALA A 82 2.48 -13.74 -6.41
N THR A 83 1.63 -13.55 -7.41
CA THR A 83 1.98 -12.87 -8.65
C THR A 83 2.38 -11.42 -8.33
N PRO A 84 3.47 -10.87 -8.90
CA PRO A 84 3.92 -9.51 -8.57
C PRO A 84 2.83 -8.44 -8.66
N VAL A 85 1.87 -8.57 -9.60
CA VAL A 85 0.74 -7.64 -9.72
C VAL A 85 -0.23 -7.74 -8.54
N GLU A 86 -0.41 -8.91 -7.95
CA GLU A 86 -1.24 -9.12 -6.74
C GLU A 86 -0.60 -8.46 -5.51
N LEU A 87 0.73 -8.41 -5.44
CA LEU A 87 1.43 -7.67 -4.38
C LEU A 87 1.18 -6.15 -4.47
N VAL A 88 0.95 -5.61 -5.67
CA VAL A 88 0.51 -4.21 -5.85
C VAL A 88 -0.88 -4.01 -5.26
N LEU A 89 -1.82 -4.94 -5.50
CA LEU A 89 -3.15 -4.88 -4.88
C LEU A 89 -3.07 -5.01 -3.36
N ALA A 90 -2.23 -5.90 -2.84
CA ALA A 90 -2.02 -6.05 -1.41
C ALA A 90 -1.52 -4.74 -0.76
N GLY A 91 -0.56 -4.05 -1.41
CA GLY A 91 -0.09 -2.73 -0.99
C GLY A 91 -1.20 -1.68 -0.99
N LEU A 92 -2.02 -1.62 -2.05
CA LEU A 92 -3.14 -0.69 -2.15
C LEU A 92 -4.19 -0.92 -1.06
N ALA A 93 -4.60 -2.18 -0.87
CA ALA A 93 -5.55 -2.60 0.15
C ALA A 93 -5.06 -2.20 1.55
N SER A 94 -3.81 -2.51 1.87
CA SER A 94 -3.20 -2.20 3.16
C SER A 94 -3.17 -0.69 3.43
N CYS A 95 -2.80 0.11 2.41
CA CYS A 95 -2.69 1.55 2.55
C CYS A 95 -4.05 2.23 2.76
N LEU A 96 -5.06 1.85 1.99
CA LEU A 96 -6.41 2.41 2.13
C LEU A 96 -7.06 2.00 3.46
N THR A 97 -6.89 0.75 3.89
CA THR A 97 -7.41 0.26 5.17
C THR A 97 -6.76 0.96 6.37
N ALA A 98 -5.44 1.17 6.33
CA ALA A 98 -4.73 1.96 7.36
C ALA A 98 -5.25 3.40 7.42
N GLY A 99 -5.51 4.03 6.27
CA GLY A 99 -6.10 5.36 6.19
C GLY A 99 -7.52 5.42 6.77
N VAL A 100 -8.34 4.40 6.52
CA VAL A 100 -9.69 4.26 7.10
C VAL A 100 -9.61 4.28 8.63
N ALA A 101 -8.74 3.45 9.22
CA ALA A 101 -8.55 3.39 10.67
C ALA A 101 -8.05 4.71 11.27
N ALA A 102 -7.09 5.37 10.62
CA ALA A 102 -6.54 6.64 11.08
C ALA A 102 -7.58 7.77 11.05
N VAL A 103 -8.37 7.86 9.98
CA VAL A 103 -9.45 8.86 9.87
C VAL A 103 -10.57 8.56 10.87
N ALA A 104 -10.94 7.30 11.05
CA ALA A 104 -11.96 6.87 12.04
C ALA A 104 -11.57 7.34 13.44
N GLN A 105 -10.34 7.02 13.87
CA GLN A 105 -9.82 7.41 15.17
C GLN A 105 -9.84 8.93 15.35
N ASN A 106 -9.40 9.68 14.34
CA ASN A 106 -9.35 11.14 14.41
C ASN A 106 -10.75 11.78 14.47
N ARG A 107 -11.77 11.12 13.91
CA ARG A 107 -13.16 11.58 13.92
C ARG A 107 -13.96 11.05 15.12
N GLY A 108 -13.36 10.23 15.99
CA GLY A 108 -14.06 9.61 17.11
C GLY A 108 -15.10 8.56 16.68
N ILE A 109 -14.83 7.84 15.59
CA ILE A 109 -15.66 6.73 15.10
C ILE A 109 -14.99 5.41 15.50
N GLN A 110 -15.68 4.57 16.26
CA GLN A 110 -15.25 3.23 16.62
C GLN A 110 -15.55 2.24 15.51
N LEU A 111 -14.49 1.67 14.95
CA LEU A 111 -14.56 0.56 14.01
C LEU A 111 -14.71 -0.76 14.79
N ARG A 112 -15.58 -1.63 14.29
CA ARG A 112 -15.72 -3.03 14.71
C ARG A 112 -15.08 -3.97 13.69
N SER A 113 -15.24 -3.69 12.40
CA SER A 113 -14.52 -4.37 11.31
C SER A 113 -14.30 -3.46 10.11
N VAL A 114 -13.23 -3.72 9.36
CA VAL A 114 -12.93 -3.12 8.07
C VAL A 114 -12.32 -4.20 7.19
N GLU A 115 -12.95 -4.50 6.07
CA GLU A 115 -12.47 -5.43 5.07
C GLU A 115 -12.45 -4.74 3.70
N ALA A 116 -11.40 -4.99 2.91
CA ALA A 116 -11.22 -4.44 1.58
C ALA A 116 -11.03 -5.58 0.58
N GLU A 117 -11.93 -5.68 -0.39
CA GLU A 117 -11.82 -6.59 -1.53
C GLU A 117 -11.37 -5.81 -2.76
N LEU A 118 -10.39 -6.34 -3.49
CA LEU A 118 -9.79 -5.68 -4.65
C LEU A 118 -9.81 -6.59 -5.87
N GLU A 119 -10.23 -6.03 -7.00
CA GLU A 119 -10.20 -6.68 -8.30
C GLU A 119 -9.42 -5.79 -9.26
N GLY A 120 -8.34 -6.31 -9.85
CA GLY A 120 -7.57 -5.64 -10.89
C GLY A 120 -7.72 -6.36 -12.23
N SER A 121 -8.32 -5.71 -13.22
CA SER A 121 -8.49 -6.28 -14.57
C SER A 121 -7.24 -6.01 -15.40
N MET A 122 -6.71 -7.01 -16.09
CA MET A 122 -5.53 -6.86 -16.95
C MET A 122 -5.70 -7.70 -18.22
N ASP A 123 -5.31 -7.15 -19.38
CA ASP A 123 -5.16 -7.93 -20.61
C ASP A 123 -3.70 -8.37 -20.73
N ILE A 124 -3.47 -9.67 -20.57
CA ILE A 124 -2.12 -10.25 -20.52
C ILE A 124 -1.43 -10.29 -21.89
N GLN A 125 -2.14 -9.98 -23.00
CA GLN A 125 -1.53 -9.92 -24.32
C GLN A 125 -0.39 -8.89 -24.40
N GLY A 126 -0.50 -7.78 -23.65
CA GLY A 126 0.54 -6.74 -23.60
C GLY A 126 1.84 -7.28 -23.00
N ILE A 127 1.78 -7.83 -21.78
CA ILE A 127 2.98 -8.35 -21.10
C ILE A 127 3.57 -9.59 -21.78
N LEU A 128 2.76 -10.37 -22.48
CA LEU A 128 3.22 -11.51 -23.31
C LEU A 128 3.77 -11.08 -24.68
N GLY A 129 3.68 -9.80 -25.04
CA GLY A 129 4.17 -9.27 -26.31
C GLY A 129 3.37 -9.70 -27.55
N VAL A 130 2.11 -10.10 -27.36
CA VAL A 130 1.19 -10.50 -28.44
C VAL A 130 0.62 -9.27 -29.16
N ASP A 131 0.28 -8.23 -28.40
CA ASP A 131 -0.25 -6.96 -28.92
C ASP A 131 0.45 -5.78 -28.24
N GLY A 132 1.11 -4.94 -29.03
CA GLY A 132 1.86 -3.77 -28.53
C GLY A 132 0.99 -2.56 -28.20
N ASP A 133 -0.27 -2.54 -28.63
CA ASP A 133 -1.22 -1.48 -28.30
C ASP A 133 -1.93 -1.74 -26.95
N VAL A 134 -1.87 -2.97 -26.45
CA VAL A 134 -2.38 -3.36 -25.13
C VAL A 134 -1.40 -2.98 -24.04
N ARG A 135 -1.87 -2.24 -23.02
CA ARG A 135 -1.02 -1.88 -21.87
C ARG A 135 -0.61 -3.11 -21.05
N ASN A 136 0.60 -3.09 -20.49
CA ASN A 136 1.11 -4.21 -19.68
C ASN A 136 0.53 -4.27 -18.25
N GLY A 137 -0.03 -3.15 -17.76
CA GLY A 137 -0.56 -3.03 -16.39
C GLY A 137 -2.08 -3.17 -16.31
N TYR A 138 -2.64 -2.96 -15.12
CA TYR A 138 -4.10 -3.03 -14.90
C TYR A 138 -4.87 -2.02 -15.74
N ASN A 139 -5.94 -2.46 -16.42
CA ASN A 139 -6.91 -1.60 -17.10
C ASN A 139 -7.74 -0.79 -16.09
N ASP A 140 -8.18 -1.45 -15.03
CA ASP A 140 -8.89 -0.85 -13.91
C ASP A 140 -8.61 -1.64 -12.62
N ILE A 141 -8.75 -0.96 -11.48
CA ILE A 141 -8.78 -1.58 -10.16
C ILE A 141 -10.04 -1.11 -9.45
N LYS A 142 -10.81 -2.05 -8.91
CA LYS A 142 -11.99 -1.78 -8.09
C LYS A 142 -11.70 -2.18 -6.65
N VAL A 143 -12.00 -1.28 -5.71
CA VAL A 143 -11.88 -1.52 -4.27
C VAL A 143 -13.28 -1.47 -3.67
N ARG A 144 -13.65 -2.49 -2.90
CA ARG A 144 -14.92 -2.55 -2.16
C ARG A 144 -14.62 -2.67 -0.67
N PHE A 145 -15.19 -1.77 0.12
CA PHE A 145 -15.06 -1.79 1.57
C PHE A 145 -16.33 -2.34 2.21
N ASN A 146 -16.16 -3.31 3.11
CA ASN A 146 -17.18 -3.75 4.06
C ASN A 146 -16.76 -3.24 5.45
N ILE A 147 -17.50 -2.28 6.00
CA ILE A 147 -17.15 -1.60 7.26
C ILE A 147 -18.30 -1.71 8.24
N ASP A 148 -17.99 -2.20 9.44
CA ASP A 148 -18.89 -2.16 10.60
C ASP A 148 -18.37 -1.13 11.60
N ALA A 149 -19.14 -0.06 11.86
CA ALA A 149 -18.73 1.07 12.71
C ALA A 149 -19.93 1.71 13.43
N ASP A 150 -19.69 2.48 14.49
CA ASP A 150 -20.71 3.29 15.18
C ASP A 150 -21.01 4.63 14.47
N ALA A 151 -21.10 4.58 13.14
CA ALA A 151 -21.29 5.75 12.29
C ALA A 151 -22.39 5.52 11.25
N SER A 152 -22.92 6.60 10.69
CA SER A 152 -23.86 6.52 9.58
C SER A 152 -23.18 6.05 8.29
N GLN A 153 -23.96 5.57 7.32
CA GLN A 153 -23.43 5.23 5.99
C GLN A 153 -22.72 6.43 5.33
N GLU A 154 -23.27 7.63 5.47
CA GLU A 154 -22.68 8.87 4.93
C GLU A 154 -21.32 9.18 5.59
N ASP A 155 -21.21 9.00 6.91
CA ASP A 155 -19.94 9.17 7.62
C ASP A 155 -18.89 8.14 7.20
N ILE A 156 -19.30 6.89 6.96
CA ILE A 156 -18.43 5.82 6.47
C ILE A 156 -17.93 6.14 5.05
N GLU A 157 -18.81 6.59 4.15
CA GLU A 157 -18.43 7.00 2.79
C GLU A 157 -17.46 8.20 2.81
N ALA A 158 -17.75 9.21 3.62
CA ALA A 158 -16.88 10.37 3.80
C ALA A 158 -15.51 10.00 4.40
N LEU A 159 -15.47 8.96 5.23
CA LEU A 159 -14.26 8.42 5.82
C LEU A 159 -13.41 7.69 4.78
N VAL A 160 -14.02 6.81 3.98
CA VAL A 160 -13.33 6.09 2.89
C VAL A 160 -12.80 7.07 1.84
N ALA A 161 -13.59 8.08 1.46
CA ALA A 161 -13.17 9.12 0.53
C ALA A 161 -11.96 9.92 1.05
N GLN A 162 -11.92 10.21 2.35
CA GLN A 162 -10.76 10.85 2.96
C GLN A 162 -9.53 9.94 2.96
N SER A 163 -9.70 8.63 3.24
CA SER A 163 -8.62 7.65 3.16
C SER A 163 -8.03 7.59 1.74
N GLN A 164 -8.88 7.48 0.72
CA GLN A 164 -8.49 7.47 -0.68
C GLN A 164 -7.65 8.71 -1.03
N LYS A 165 -8.11 9.91 -0.66
CA LYS A 165 -7.41 11.18 -0.96
C LYS A 165 -6.03 11.30 -0.31
N ARG A 166 -5.76 10.54 0.77
CA ARG A 166 -4.50 10.60 1.52
C ARG A 166 -3.62 9.36 1.34
N SER A 167 -4.10 8.35 0.61
CA SER A 167 -3.37 7.12 0.38
C SER A 167 -2.22 7.34 -0.60
N ALA A 168 -0.99 7.16 -0.11
CA ALA A 168 0.20 7.23 -0.94
C ALA A 168 0.23 6.12 -2.01
N VAL A 169 -0.27 4.92 -1.71
CA VAL A 169 -0.29 3.83 -2.71
C VAL A 169 -1.38 4.05 -3.76
N PHE A 170 -2.53 4.64 -3.39
CA PHE A 170 -3.52 5.07 -4.38
C PHE A 170 -2.92 6.11 -5.34
N ASP A 171 -2.17 7.08 -4.81
CA ASP A 171 -1.45 8.08 -5.61
C ASP A 171 -0.42 7.45 -6.55
N VAL A 172 0.46 6.56 -6.05
CA VAL A 172 1.44 5.80 -6.85
C VAL A 172 0.81 5.06 -8.03
N ILE A 173 -0.42 4.54 -7.86
CA ILE A 173 -1.12 3.77 -8.90
C ILE A 173 -1.83 4.67 -9.90
N THR A 174 -2.37 5.80 -9.46
CA THR A 174 -3.26 6.64 -10.27
C THR A 174 -2.56 7.83 -10.92
N ASN A 175 -1.32 8.13 -10.53
CA ASN A 175 -0.52 9.21 -11.10
C ASN A 175 0.76 8.69 -11.76
N PRO A 176 1.20 9.29 -12.89
CA PRO A 176 2.51 9.00 -13.47
C PRO A 176 3.62 9.29 -12.45
N THR A 177 4.47 8.29 -12.21
CA THR A 177 5.66 8.40 -11.36
C THR A 177 6.88 8.11 -12.22
N ASP A 178 7.90 8.97 -12.14
CA ASP A 178 9.15 8.74 -12.87
C ASP A 178 9.89 7.55 -12.26
N VAL A 179 10.01 6.48 -13.05
CA VAL A 179 10.75 5.26 -12.68
C VAL A 179 11.90 5.07 -13.66
N SER A 180 13.14 5.15 -13.16
CA SER A 180 14.34 4.82 -13.94
C SER A 180 14.82 3.40 -13.64
N VAL A 181 15.26 2.71 -14.69
CA VAL A 181 15.85 1.37 -14.58
C VAL A 181 17.27 1.43 -15.16
N GLU A 182 18.25 1.09 -14.33
CA GLU A 182 19.66 1.10 -14.68
C GLU A 182 20.26 -0.32 -14.59
N VAL A 183 21.19 -0.64 -15.49
CA VAL A 183 21.83 -1.95 -15.55
C VAL A 183 23.33 -1.79 -15.30
N HIS A 184 23.83 -2.49 -14.30
CA HIS A 184 25.27 -2.62 -14.05
C HIS A 184 25.70 -4.06 -14.31
N LYS A 185 26.59 -4.25 -15.27
CA LYS A 185 27.27 -5.53 -15.49
C LYS A 185 28.47 -5.62 -14.54
N GLN A 186 28.52 -6.67 -13.74
CA GLN A 186 29.69 -7.01 -12.92
C GLN A 186 30.83 -7.57 -13.78
#